data_AF-A0AB39LEF5-F1
#
_entry.id   AF-A0AB39LEF5-F1
#
_cell.length_a   1.000
_cell.length_b   1.000
_cell.length_c   1.000
_cell.angle_alpha   90.00
_cell.angle_beta   90.00
_cell.angle_gamma   90.00
#
_symmetry.space_group_name_H-M   'P 1'
#
loop_
_entity.id
_entity.type
_entity.pdbx_description
1 polymer ?
#
loop_
_entity_poly.entity_id
_entity_poly.type
_entity_poly.pdbx_seq_one_letter_code
_entity_poly.pdbx_strand_id
1 'polypeptide(L)'
;MRTTTLLGSLLAILAVAVSACSSQNRAISSEEVHKLAGSAQAGKARQAAEERLRTFIQAYTDHTPLSLGIIVICDRCLGGEKTRRFDPNGYDPYKIKCSLSISAYYGADPKKMGSVLDSILDGGDVTGSLIAFGHDYYHDHLVDYHRGQGPDPIGVDAGEPTQLSNPDQTLSWDPVRDRNPRRMVQEPDVCLDHNPPVTRCVVEPTSQTVAAIRNQYGMVFRLDLSVPEYYKVPKK
;
A
#
# COMPACT_ATOMS: atom_id res chain seq x y z
N MET A 1 -65.48 -25.10 58.87
CA MET A 1 -64.77 -25.80 57.78
C MET A 1 -64.62 -24.82 56.63
N ARG A 2 -63.37 -24.43 56.27
CA ARG A 2 -62.88 -23.77 55.02
C ARG A 2 -63.67 -22.53 54.49
N THR A 3 -63.08 -21.42 54.07
CA THR A 3 -61.84 -21.28 53.30
C THR A 3 -61.33 -19.83 53.31
N THR A 4 -60.05 -19.75 53.02
CA THR A 4 -59.06 -18.69 53.08
C THR A 4 -59.07 -17.72 51.89
N THR A 5 -58.58 -16.49 52.15
CA THR A 5 -57.80 -15.55 51.31
C THR A 5 -58.32 -15.02 49.97
N LEU A 6 -58.21 -13.70 49.80
CA LEU A 6 -57.77 -13.03 48.56
C LEU A 6 -57.18 -11.66 48.93
N LEU A 7 -55.88 -11.62 49.27
CA LEU A 7 -55.10 -10.39 49.27
C LEU A 7 -54.47 -10.27 47.88
N GLY A 8 -54.94 -9.28 47.11
CA GLY A 8 -54.41 -8.96 45.79
C GLY A 8 -53.00 -8.40 45.89
N SER A 9 -52.06 -9.05 45.20
CA SER A 9 -50.69 -8.59 45.05
C SER A 9 -50.60 -7.51 43.97
N LEU A 10 -50.24 -6.29 44.38
CA LEU A 10 -49.59 -5.29 43.54
C LEU A 10 -48.19 -5.80 43.16
N LEU A 11 -47.87 -5.85 41.87
CA LEU A 11 -46.50 -5.71 41.35
C LEU A 11 -46.58 -5.44 39.85
N ALA A 12 -46.67 -4.15 39.52
CA ALA A 12 -46.46 -3.64 38.19
C ALA A 12 -45.07 -2.97 38.14
N ILE A 13 -44.44 -3.11 36.97
CA ILE A 13 -43.32 -2.31 36.45
C ILE A 13 -41.91 -2.81 36.83
N LEU A 14 -41.38 -3.67 35.97
CA LEU A 14 -39.93 -3.76 35.71
C LEU A 14 -39.74 -4.29 34.29
N ALA A 15 -39.49 -3.40 33.32
CA ALA A 15 -38.68 -3.67 32.12
C ALA A 15 -38.70 -2.48 31.15
N VAL A 16 -37.94 -1.40 31.43
CA VAL A 16 -37.41 -0.53 30.37
C VAL A 16 -36.02 -0.02 30.78
N ALA A 17 -35.00 -0.80 30.43
CA ALA A 17 -33.57 -0.46 30.37
C ALA A 17 -32.86 -1.82 30.14
N VAL A 18 -32.08 -2.14 29.11
CA VAL A 18 -31.12 -1.38 28.30
C VAL A 18 -30.94 -2.18 27.00
N SER A 19 -31.28 -1.63 25.83
CA SER A 19 -30.97 -2.23 24.52
C SER A 19 -29.93 -1.43 23.72
N ALA A 20 -29.18 -0.54 24.38
CA ALA A 20 -28.17 0.32 23.76
C ALA A 20 -26.76 -0.28 23.67
N CYS A 21 -26.48 -1.46 24.24
CA CYS A 21 -25.11 -1.98 24.37
C CYS A 21 -24.79 -3.24 23.54
N SER A 22 -25.38 -3.42 22.34
CA SER A 22 -25.03 -4.55 21.46
C SER A 22 -24.55 -4.17 20.05
N SER A 23 -24.49 -2.87 19.73
CA SER A 23 -24.03 -2.36 18.43
C SER A 23 -22.51 -2.21 18.33
N GLN A 24 -21.79 -2.15 19.46
CA GLN A 24 -20.34 -1.96 19.52
C GLN A 24 -19.52 -3.18 19.11
N ASN A 25 -20.12 -4.38 19.09
CA ASN A 25 -19.38 -5.65 19.00
C ASN A 25 -19.75 -6.53 17.78
N ARG A 26 -20.36 -5.95 16.74
CA ARG A 26 -20.71 -6.66 15.50
C ARG A 26 -19.73 -6.31 14.39
N ALA A 27 -19.39 -7.30 13.57
CA ALA A 27 -18.73 -7.07 12.29
C ALA A 27 -19.64 -6.17 11.42
N ILE A 28 -19.02 -5.28 10.65
CA ILE A 28 -19.75 -4.38 9.75
C ILE A 28 -20.24 -5.16 8.54
N SER A 29 -21.50 -4.93 8.12
CA SER A 29 -22.06 -5.61 6.94
C SER A 29 -21.38 -5.13 5.65
N SER A 30 -21.35 -5.98 4.63
CA SER A 30 -20.82 -5.61 3.30
C SER A 30 -21.55 -4.39 2.70
N GLU A 31 -22.86 -4.28 2.92
CA GLU A 31 -23.66 -3.13 2.50
C GLU A 31 -23.23 -1.83 3.20
N GLU A 32 -22.98 -1.87 4.51
CA GLU A 32 -22.49 -0.70 5.25
C GLU A 32 -21.08 -0.32 4.81
N VAL A 33 -20.19 -1.29 4.55
CA VAL A 33 -18.87 -1.03 3.95
C VAL A 33 -19.00 -0.35 2.59
N HIS A 34 -19.84 -0.91 1.70
CA HIS A 34 -20.05 -0.36 0.36
C HIS A 34 -20.59 1.08 0.42
N LYS A 35 -21.56 1.34 1.30
CA LYS A 35 -22.12 2.68 1.53
C LYS A 35 -21.06 3.67 2.04
N LEU A 36 -20.23 3.27 3.02
CA LEU A 36 -19.20 4.14 3.57
C LEU A 36 -18.07 4.40 2.57
N ALA A 37 -17.63 3.37 1.85
CA ALA A 37 -16.61 3.47 0.79
C ALA A 37 -17.09 4.34 -0.38
N GLY A 38 -18.39 4.29 -0.71
CA GLY A 38 -19.01 5.12 -1.74
C GLY A 38 -19.38 6.54 -1.29
N SER A 39 -19.10 6.92 -0.04
CA SER A 39 -19.44 8.25 0.46
C SER A 39 -18.64 9.35 -0.22
N ALA A 40 -19.21 10.55 -0.32
CA ALA A 40 -18.51 11.71 -0.89
C ALA A 40 -17.20 12.03 -0.15
N GLN A 41 -17.15 11.78 1.16
CA GLN A 41 -15.94 11.97 1.96
C GLN A 41 -14.86 10.94 1.59
N ALA A 42 -15.22 9.66 1.45
CA ALA A 42 -14.31 8.62 1.00
C ALA A 42 -13.79 8.91 -0.41
N GLY A 43 -14.66 9.37 -1.32
CA GLY A 43 -14.28 9.77 -2.68
C GLY A 43 -13.25 10.90 -2.71
N LYS A 44 -13.46 11.98 -1.93
CA LYS A 44 -12.50 13.09 -1.81
C LYS A 44 -11.17 12.64 -1.20
N ALA A 45 -11.23 11.83 -0.14
CA ALA A 45 -10.03 11.33 0.53
C ALA A 45 -9.19 10.44 -0.40
N ARG A 46 -9.87 9.59 -1.19
CA ARG A 46 -9.20 8.77 -2.21
C ARG A 46 -8.53 9.63 -3.26
N GLN A 47 -9.24 10.61 -3.83
CA GLN A 47 -8.68 11.48 -4.85
C GLN A 47 -7.42 12.20 -4.34
N ALA A 48 -7.48 12.78 -3.14
CA ALA A 48 -6.32 13.45 -2.54
C ALA A 48 -5.14 12.48 -2.29
N ALA A 49 -5.42 11.25 -1.88
CA ALA A 49 -4.39 10.23 -1.68
C ALA A 49 -3.75 9.80 -3.01
N GLU A 50 -4.56 9.58 -4.06
CA GLU A 50 -4.08 9.25 -5.41
C GLU A 50 -3.24 10.37 -6.01
N GLU A 51 -3.72 11.61 -5.95
CA GLU A 51 -2.99 12.79 -6.41
C GLU A 51 -1.64 12.91 -5.70
N ARG A 52 -1.64 12.77 -4.37
CA ARG A 52 -0.40 12.77 -3.58
C ARG A 52 0.58 11.70 -4.06
N LEU A 53 0.15 10.45 -4.20
CA LEU A 53 1.02 9.35 -4.63
C LEU A 53 1.54 9.56 -6.07
N ARG A 54 0.73 10.14 -6.96
CA ARG A 54 1.17 10.50 -8.32
C ARG A 54 2.23 11.60 -8.31
N THR A 55 2.21 12.54 -7.36
CA THR A 55 3.28 13.54 -7.24
C THR A 55 4.64 12.90 -6.94
N PHE A 56 4.68 11.84 -6.11
CA PHE A 56 5.91 11.08 -5.87
C PHE A 56 6.43 10.43 -7.16
N ILE A 57 5.55 9.76 -7.91
CA ILE A 57 5.88 9.13 -9.21
C ILE A 57 6.44 10.15 -10.20
N GLN A 58 5.81 11.33 -10.26
CA GLN A 58 6.26 12.41 -11.12
C GLN A 58 7.66 12.91 -10.72
N ALA A 59 7.96 13.01 -9.42
CA ALA A 59 9.28 13.42 -8.95
C ALA A 59 10.39 12.47 -9.41
N TYR A 60 10.16 11.14 -9.41
CA TYR A 60 11.12 10.19 -9.98
C TYR A 60 11.29 10.40 -11.48
N THR A 61 10.20 10.68 -12.21
CA THR A 61 10.25 10.92 -13.65
C THR A 61 10.99 12.21 -14.01
N ASP A 62 10.80 13.27 -13.22
CA ASP A 62 11.34 14.60 -13.51
C ASP A 62 12.80 14.78 -13.06
N HIS A 63 13.21 14.04 -12.03
CA HIS A 63 14.51 14.26 -11.37
C HIS A 63 15.48 13.09 -11.48
N THR A 64 15.14 12.04 -12.22
CA THR A 64 16.01 10.88 -12.42
C THR A 64 16.00 10.44 -13.89
N PRO A 65 16.97 9.64 -14.35
CA PRO A 65 16.99 9.13 -15.73
C PRO A 65 15.98 7.98 -15.98
N LEU A 66 15.04 7.73 -15.07
CA LEU A 66 14.03 6.69 -15.20
C LEU A 66 12.93 7.07 -16.20
N SER A 67 12.56 6.14 -17.08
CA SER A 67 11.48 6.34 -18.05
C SER A 67 10.20 5.66 -17.61
N LEU A 68 9.19 6.41 -17.16
CA LEU A 68 7.92 5.85 -16.69
C LEU A 68 7.21 5.06 -17.79
N GLY A 69 6.79 3.84 -17.47
CA GLY A 69 6.10 2.94 -18.41
C GLY A 69 4.70 2.51 -17.95
N ILE A 70 4.55 2.05 -16.70
CA ILE A 70 3.26 1.57 -16.16
C ILE A 70 3.02 2.18 -14.78
N ILE A 71 1.77 2.51 -14.48
CA ILE A 71 1.25 2.76 -13.14
C ILE A 71 0.15 1.75 -12.85
N VAL A 72 0.23 1.10 -11.69
CA VAL A 72 -0.79 0.18 -11.17
C VAL A 72 -1.32 0.74 -9.87
N ILE A 73 -2.62 0.95 -9.79
CA ILE A 73 -3.29 1.54 -8.63
C ILE A 73 -4.20 0.51 -8.03
N CYS A 74 -4.03 0.25 -6.74
CA CYS A 74 -4.86 -0.66 -5.95
C CYS A 74 -5.47 0.10 -4.78
N ASP A 75 -6.78 0.25 -4.80
CA ASP A 75 -7.59 0.86 -3.74
C ASP A 75 -8.46 -0.22 -3.10
N ARG A 76 -8.45 -0.28 -1.77
CA ARG A 76 -9.21 -1.27 -1.02
C ARG A 76 -9.74 -0.69 0.28
N CYS A 77 -11.03 -0.93 0.52
CA CYS A 77 -11.71 -0.69 1.77
C CYS A 77 -12.05 -2.01 2.47
N LEU A 78 -11.69 -2.11 3.75
CA LEU A 78 -11.98 -3.24 4.60
C LEU A 78 -12.95 -2.80 5.71
N GLY A 79 -14.00 -3.60 5.92
CA GLY A 79 -14.88 -3.46 7.07
C GLY A 79 -14.19 -3.90 8.35
N GLY A 80 -14.52 -3.25 9.46
CA GLY A 80 -13.97 -3.60 10.77
C GLY A 80 -14.38 -5.00 11.21
N GLU A 81 -13.41 -5.82 11.57
CA GLU A 81 -13.65 -7.17 12.09
C GLU A 81 -14.15 -7.14 13.55
N LYS A 82 -14.73 -8.26 13.99
CA LYS A 82 -15.15 -8.44 15.39
C LYS A 82 -13.95 -8.68 16.32
N THR A 83 -12.95 -9.40 15.82
CA THR A 83 -11.68 -9.74 16.48
C THR A 83 -10.63 -9.84 15.38
N ARG A 84 -9.45 -9.24 15.55
CA ARG A 84 -8.36 -9.43 14.59
C ARG A 84 -7.97 -10.91 14.55
N ARG A 85 -7.75 -11.47 13.36
CA ARG A 85 -7.09 -12.77 13.21
C ARG A 85 -5.74 -12.71 13.95
N PHE A 86 -5.51 -13.64 14.88
CA PHE A 86 -4.32 -13.75 15.76
C PHE A 86 -4.24 -12.83 16.98
N ASP A 87 -5.27 -12.01 17.25
CA ASP A 87 -5.39 -11.30 18.53
C ASP A 87 -6.84 -11.38 19.04
N PRO A 88 -7.14 -12.35 19.92
CA PRO A 88 -8.47 -12.49 20.52
C PRO A 88 -8.92 -11.25 21.32
N ASN A 89 -7.98 -10.40 21.74
CA ASN A 89 -8.24 -9.13 22.42
C ASN A 89 -8.18 -7.93 21.46
N GLY A 90 -7.84 -8.17 20.20
CA GLY A 90 -7.65 -7.19 19.15
C GLY A 90 -8.98 -6.66 18.66
N TYR A 91 -9.53 -5.70 19.38
CA TYR A 91 -10.66 -4.91 18.92
C TYR A 91 -10.23 -4.10 17.68
N ASP A 92 -10.99 -4.19 16.59
CA ASP A 92 -10.85 -3.23 15.50
C ASP A 92 -11.69 -1.99 15.83
N PRO A 93 -11.09 -0.83 16.14
CA PRO A 93 -11.84 0.34 16.56
C PRO A 93 -12.52 1.07 15.40
N TYR A 94 -12.42 0.55 14.17
CA TYR A 94 -12.97 1.21 13.00
C TYR A 94 -14.08 0.37 12.37
N LYS A 95 -15.08 1.06 11.82
CA LYS A 95 -16.10 0.47 10.95
C LYS A 95 -15.56 0.15 9.58
N ILE A 96 -14.67 1.00 9.08
CA ILE A 96 -14.03 0.88 7.78
C ILE A 96 -12.64 1.48 7.86
N LYS A 97 -11.70 0.86 7.15
CA LYS A 97 -10.40 1.43 6.80
C LYS A 97 -10.21 1.26 5.31
N CYS A 98 -9.79 2.31 4.64
CA CYS A 98 -9.42 2.24 3.25
C CYS A 98 -7.95 2.58 3.09
N SER A 99 -7.29 1.79 2.25
CA SER A 99 -5.88 1.87 1.91
C SER A 99 -5.75 2.03 0.41
N LEU A 100 -4.73 2.77 -0.01
CA LEU A 100 -4.38 2.94 -1.41
C LEU A 100 -2.91 2.58 -1.59
N SER A 101 -2.58 1.80 -2.60
CA SER A 101 -1.20 1.57 -3.03
C SER A 101 -1.05 1.85 -4.52
N ILE A 102 0.11 2.36 -4.90
CA ILE A 102 0.49 2.54 -6.29
C ILE A 102 1.85 1.91 -6.53
N SER A 103 1.96 1.12 -7.59
CA SER A 103 3.22 0.61 -8.11
C SER A 103 3.51 1.29 -9.45
N ALA A 104 4.63 2.00 -9.56
CA ALA A 104 5.10 2.60 -10.81
C ALA A 104 6.30 1.82 -11.35
N TYR A 105 6.26 1.50 -12.64
CA TYR A 105 7.29 0.74 -13.32
C TYR A 105 8.01 1.64 -14.32
N TYR A 106 9.33 1.67 -14.24
CA TYR A 106 10.19 2.51 -15.06
C TYR A 106 11.19 1.67 -15.83
N GLY A 107 11.50 2.09 -17.05
CA GLY A 107 12.62 1.56 -17.83
C GLY A 107 13.91 2.31 -17.55
N ALA A 108 15.03 1.60 -17.61
CA ALA A 108 16.38 2.16 -17.56
C ALA A 108 17.35 1.32 -18.40
N ASP A 109 18.51 1.89 -18.72
CA ASP A 109 19.61 1.17 -19.39
C ASP A 109 20.46 0.43 -18.34
N PRO A 110 20.56 -0.90 -18.38
CA PRO A 110 21.34 -1.68 -17.42
C PRO A 110 22.83 -1.31 -17.39
N LYS A 111 23.38 -0.79 -18.49
CA LYS A 111 24.78 -0.34 -18.54
C LYS A 111 25.05 0.92 -17.72
N LYS A 112 23.99 1.65 -17.35
CA LYS A 112 24.06 2.90 -16.59
C LYS A 112 23.61 2.73 -15.14
N MET A 113 23.45 1.51 -14.66
CA MET A 113 22.88 1.22 -13.34
C MET A 113 23.48 2.07 -12.22
N GLY A 114 24.82 2.12 -12.13
CA GLY A 114 25.50 2.93 -11.12
C GLY A 114 25.14 4.43 -11.21
N SER A 115 25.11 5.00 -12.42
CA SER A 115 24.69 6.39 -12.63
C SER A 115 23.20 6.63 -12.37
N VAL A 116 22.34 5.64 -12.67
CA VAL A 116 20.90 5.74 -12.38
C VAL A 116 20.66 5.81 -10.88
N LEU A 117 21.31 4.93 -10.10
CA LEU A 117 21.22 4.97 -8.64
C LEU A 117 21.76 6.28 -8.07
N ASP A 118 22.96 6.70 -8.50
CA ASP A 118 23.57 7.97 -8.10
C ASP A 118 22.61 9.15 -8.32
N SER A 119 21.96 9.23 -9.48
CA SER A 119 20.96 10.28 -9.77
C SER A 119 19.68 10.18 -8.93
N ILE A 120 19.26 8.97 -8.55
CA ILE A 120 18.13 8.79 -7.62
C ILE A 120 18.52 9.32 -6.24
N LEU A 121 19.72 9.00 -5.77
CA LEU A 121 20.24 9.43 -4.47
C LEU A 121 20.48 10.95 -4.43
N ASP A 122 21.05 11.53 -5.49
CA ASP A 122 21.15 12.98 -5.69
C ASP A 122 19.78 13.65 -5.56
N GLY A 123 18.76 13.04 -6.16
CA GLY A 123 17.38 13.51 -6.10
C GLY A 123 16.82 13.50 -4.66
N GLY A 124 17.21 12.55 -3.82
CA GLY A 124 16.78 12.46 -2.42
C GLY A 124 17.58 13.33 -1.44
N ASP A 125 18.80 13.72 -1.78
CA ASP A 125 19.62 14.62 -0.95
C ASP A 125 19.06 16.05 -0.89
N VAL A 126 18.21 16.41 -1.86
CA VAL A 126 17.53 17.70 -1.88
C VAL A 126 16.61 17.83 -0.65
N THR A 127 16.75 18.92 0.11
CA THR A 127 15.90 19.19 1.27
C THR A 127 14.43 19.25 0.87
N GLY A 128 13.59 18.43 1.51
CA GLY A 128 12.16 18.34 1.19
C GLY A 128 11.85 17.51 -0.05
N SER A 129 12.80 16.69 -0.53
CA SER A 129 12.58 15.81 -1.67
C SER A 129 11.44 14.81 -1.44
N LEU A 130 10.75 14.50 -2.53
CA LEU A 130 9.78 13.41 -2.59
C LEU A 130 10.46 12.07 -2.91
N ILE A 131 11.70 12.08 -3.40
CA ILE A 131 12.51 10.87 -3.53
C ILE A 131 13.10 10.60 -2.15
N ALA A 132 12.78 9.45 -1.58
CA ALA A 132 13.05 9.18 -0.17
C ALA A 132 14.35 8.39 0.08
N PHE A 133 15.23 8.35 -0.92
CA PHE A 133 16.54 7.70 -0.86
C PHE A 133 17.60 8.75 -1.17
N GLY A 134 18.47 9.06 -0.20
CA GLY A 134 19.62 9.93 -0.36
C GLY A 134 20.92 9.17 -0.11
N HIS A 135 22.04 9.84 -0.34
CA HIS A 135 23.35 9.24 -0.11
C HIS A 135 23.58 8.94 1.38
N ASP A 136 24.08 7.74 1.63
CA ASP A 136 24.60 7.33 2.92
C ASP A 136 25.71 6.30 2.70
N TYR A 137 26.36 5.88 3.79
CA TYR A 137 27.47 4.93 3.71
C TYR A 137 27.11 3.66 2.91
N TYR A 138 25.93 3.10 3.11
CA TYR A 138 25.52 1.89 2.40
C TYR A 138 25.17 2.16 0.94
N HIS A 139 24.43 3.25 0.66
CA HIS A 139 24.02 3.60 -0.70
C HIS A 139 25.20 4.00 -1.59
N ASP A 140 26.22 4.67 -1.05
CA ASP A 140 27.45 4.99 -1.78
C ASP A 140 28.17 3.71 -2.26
N HIS A 141 28.28 2.71 -1.37
CA HIS A 141 28.88 1.42 -1.72
C HIS A 141 28.03 0.64 -2.72
N LEU A 142 26.70 0.78 -2.66
CA LEU A 142 25.80 0.19 -3.65
C LEU A 142 26.03 0.79 -5.05
N VAL A 143 26.21 2.12 -5.15
CA VAL A 143 26.55 2.80 -6.40
C VAL A 143 27.89 2.29 -6.93
N ASP A 144 28.93 2.25 -6.10
CA ASP A 144 30.27 1.77 -6.47
C ASP A 144 30.26 0.32 -6.94
N TYR A 145 29.48 -0.54 -6.26
CA TYR A 145 29.28 -1.92 -6.68
C TYR A 145 28.72 -2.00 -8.10
N HIS A 146 27.65 -1.26 -8.41
CA HIS A 146 27.03 -1.26 -9.73
C HIS A 146 27.90 -0.58 -10.80
N ARG A 147 28.80 0.34 -10.42
CA ARG A 147 29.87 0.88 -11.28
C ARG A 147 31.02 -0.10 -11.53
N GLY A 148 31.09 -1.19 -10.77
CA GLY A 148 32.18 -2.17 -10.83
C GLY A 148 33.46 -1.69 -10.14
N GLN A 149 33.33 -0.77 -9.19
CA GLN A 149 34.43 -0.13 -8.47
C GLN A 149 34.53 -0.57 -7.01
N GLY A 150 33.48 -1.19 -6.47
CA GLY A 150 33.43 -1.69 -5.10
C GLY A 150 33.02 -3.15 -4.98
N PRO A 151 33.26 -3.78 -3.81
CA PRO A 151 32.68 -5.07 -3.49
C PRO A 151 31.15 -4.97 -3.33
N ASP A 152 30.47 -6.10 -3.26
CA ASP A 152 29.05 -6.13 -2.89
C ASP A 152 28.88 -5.51 -1.49
N PRO A 153 27.97 -4.53 -1.31
CA PRO A 153 27.81 -3.81 -0.04
C PRO A 153 27.22 -4.70 1.06
N ILE A 154 26.58 -5.81 0.71
CA ILE A 154 26.01 -6.79 1.66
C ILE A 154 27.06 -7.84 2.03
N GLY A 155 27.92 -8.22 1.08
CA GLY A 155 29.06 -9.12 1.31
C GLY A 155 29.40 -10.01 0.11
N VAL A 156 30.58 -10.62 0.15
CA VAL A 156 31.16 -11.35 -0.99
C VAL A 156 30.34 -12.52 -1.54
N ASP A 157 29.50 -13.14 -0.71
CA ASP A 157 28.63 -14.26 -1.08
C ASP A 157 27.14 -13.86 -1.18
N ALA A 158 26.84 -12.57 -1.04
CA ALA A 158 25.48 -12.07 -1.16
C ALA A 158 25.00 -12.10 -2.62
N GLY A 159 23.70 -12.27 -2.81
CA GLY A 159 23.09 -12.04 -4.11
C GLY A 159 23.04 -10.54 -4.41
N GLU A 160 23.17 -10.18 -5.69
CA GLU A 160 23.17 -8.78 -6.15
C GLU A 160 22.06 -7.94 -5.47
N PRO A 161 22.38 -6.82 -4.83
CA PRO A 161 21.37 -5.94 -4.25
C PRO A 161 20.45 -5.40 -5.35
N THR A 162 19.15 -5.48 -5.10
CA THR A 162 18.10 -5.18 -6.10
C THR A 162 16.97 -4.34 -5.54
N GLN A 163 17.18 -3.73 -4.37
CA GLN A 163 16.14 -3.01 -3.65
C GLN A 163 16.71 -1.95 -2.69
N LEU A 164 16.04 -0.81 -2.61
CA LEU A 164 16.09 0.17 -1.53
C LEU A 164 14.71 0.23 -0.86
N SER A 165 14.68 0.38 0.46
CA SER A 165 13.42 0.48 1.19
C SER A 165 13.52 1.43 2.36
N ASN A 166 12.47 2.20 2.56
CA ASN A 166 12.21 2.96 3.77
C ASN A 166 10.73 2.72 4.20
N PRO A 167 10.20 3.38 5.25
CA PRO A 167 8.83 3.14 5.71
C PRO A 167 7.72 3.43 4.68
N ASP A 168 7.94 4.37 3.75
CA ASP A 168 6.88 4.89 2.86
C ASP A 168 7.09 4.52 1.37
N GLN A 169 8.31 4.13 0.99
CA GLN A 169 8.70 3.82 -0.38
C GLN A 169 9.60 2.59 -0.43
N THR A 170 9.33 1.72 -1.40
CA THR A 170 10.22 0.64 -1.79
C THR A 170 10.55 0.78 -3.26
N LEU A 171 11.83 0.88 -3.59
CA LEU A 171 12.31 0.87 -4.97
C LEU A 171 13.06 -0.43 -5.21
N SER A 172 12.64 -1.21 -6.21
CA SER A 172 13.29 -2.46 -6.62
C SER A 172 13.62 -2.42 -8.10
N TRP A 173 14.55 -3.27 -8.55
CA TRP A 173 14.95 -3.32 -9.95
C TRP A 173 15.37 -4.72 -10.39
N ASP A 174 15.38 -4.92 -11.72
CA ASP A 174 15.92 -6.14 -12.30
C ASP A 174 17.42 -6.28 -11.97
N PRO A 175 17.89 -7.48 -11.58
CA PRO A 175 19.31 -7.71 -11.43
C PRO A 175 20.05 -7.49 -12.76
N VAL A 176 21.25 -6.93 -12.69
CA VAL A 176 22.06 -6.59 -13.86
C VAL A 176 23.17 -7.62 -14.10
N ARG A 177 23.61 -8.29 -13.03
CA ARG A 177 24.68 -9.30 -13.02
C ARG A 177 24.13 -10.70 -12.77
N ASP A 178 23.11 -10.82 -11.92
CA ASP A 178 22.40 -12.08 -11.69
C ASP A 178 21.37 -12.33 -12.81
N ARG A 179 21.43 -13.52 -13.43
CA ARG A 179 20.53 -13.92 -14.51
C ARG A 179 19.31 -14.71 -14.04
N ASN A 180 19.07 -14.81 -12.73
CA ASN A 180 17.95 -15.55 -12.19
C ASN A 180 16.61 -14.83 -12.50
N PRO A 181 15.74 -15.40 -13.35
CA PRO A 181 14.51 -14.74 -13.76
C PRO A 181 13.51 -14.56 -12.62
N ARG A 182 13.64 -15.35 -11.53
CA ARG A 182 12.77 -15.23 -10.34
C ARG A 182 13.04 -13.95 -9.53
N ARG A 183 14.18 -13.30 -9.76
CA ARG A 183 14.57 -12.06 -9.08
C ARG A 183 14.26 -10.81 -9.91
N MET A 184 13.83 -10.98 -11.15
CA MET A 184 13.41 -9.87 -12.00
C MET A 184 12.13 -9.24 -11.45
N VAL A 185 11.93 -7.96 -11.73
CA VAL A 185 10.66 -7.28 -11.50
C VAL A 185 9.58 -8.00 -12.30
N GLN A 186 8.57 -8.49 -11.57
CA GLN A 186 7.48 -9.27 -12.14
C GLN A 186 6.43 -8.34 -12.77
N GLU A 187 5.61 -8.92 -13.66
CA GLU A 187 4.39 -8.26 -14.11
C GLU A 187 3.51 -7.90 -12.90
N PRO A 188 2.70 -6.83 -12.99
CA PRO A 188 1.70 -6.54 -11.98
C PRO A 188 0.80 -7.75 -11.73
N ASP A 189 0.54 -8.04 -10.47
CA ASP A 189 -0.49 -9.01 -10.13
C ASP A 189 -1.81 -8.56 -10.76
N VAL A 190 -2.48 -9.47 -11.47
CA VAL A 190 -3.84 -9.22 -11.96
C VAL A 190 -4.70 -9.01 -10.74
N CYS A 191 -5.20 -7.79 -10.54
CA CYS A 191 -6.12 -7.51 -9.45
C CYS A 191 -7.41 -8.32 -9.64
N LEU A 192 -7.51 -9.44 -8.94
CA LEU A 192 -8.58 -10.42 -9.13
C LEU A 192 -9.97 -9.88 -8.73
N ASP A 193 -10.00 -8.87 -7.84
CA ASP A 193 -11.23 -8.32 -7.28
C ASP A 193 -11.44 -6.87 -7.72
N HIS A 194 -12.20 -6.65 -8.80
CA HIS A 194 -12.72 -5.32 -9.16
C HIS A 194 -14.18 -5.20 -8.71
N ASN A 195 -14.42 -4.54 -7.57
CA ASN A 195 -15.74 -4.34 -6.97
C ASN A 195 -15.86 -2.90 -6.42
N PRO A 196 -15.89 -1.88 -7.29
CA PRO A 196 -15.97 -0.50 -6.85
C PRO A 196 -17.29 -0.24 -6.08
N PRO A 197 -17.27 0.62 -5.05
CA PRO A 197 -16.16 1.43 -4.59
C PRO A 197 -15.29 0.74 -3.52
N VAL A 198 -15.54 -0.53 -3.19
CA VAL A 198 -14.85 -1.24 -2.10
C VAL A 198 -13.46 -1.71 -2.51
N THR A 199 -13.32 -2.23 -3.73
CA THR A 199 -12.02 -2.56 -4.30
C THR A 199 -11.96 -2.01 -5.71
N ARG A 200 -10.93 -1.23 -6.02
CA ARG A 200 -10.67 -0.71 -7.36
C ARG A 200 -9.23 -1.00 -7.71
N CYS A 201 -9.02 -1.51 -8.91
CA CYS A 201 -7.70 -1.63 -9.47
C CYS A 201 -7.66 -1.11 -10.90
N VAL A 202 -6.59 -0.38 -11.23
CA VAL A 202 -6.40 0.28 -12.51
C VAL A 202 -4.94 0.13 -12.94
N VAL A 203 -4.73 -0.18 -14.22
CA VAL A 203 -3.41 -0.25 -14.87
C VAL A 203 -3.37 0.76 -16.00
N GLU A 204 -2.37 1.64 -15.96
CA GLU A 204 -2.18 2.77 -16.88
C GLU A 204 -0.79 2.72 -17.52
N PRO A 205 -0.68 2.70 -18.86
CA PRO A 205 -1.73 2.38 -19.83
C PRO A 205 -2.07 0.88 -19.81
N THR A 206 -3.32 0.52 -20.09
CA THR A 206 -3.82 -0.85 -19.94
C THR A 206 -3.15 -1.88 -20.84
N SER A 207 -2.53 -1.46 -21.96
CA SER A 207 -1.89 -2.35 -22.93
C SER A 207 -0.40 -2.61 -22.66
N GLN A 208 0.22 -1.91 -21.71
CA GLN A 208 1.66 -2.00 -21.48
C GLN A 208 1.97 -3.09 -20.45
N THR A 209 3.09 -3.80 -20.67
CA THR A 209 3.60 -4.86 -19.78
C THR A 209 5.02 -4.58 -19.33
N VAL A 210 5.42 -5.14 -18.19
CA VAL A 210 6.79 -5.07 -17.69
C VAL A 210 7.77 -5.69 -18.69
N ALA A 211 7.38 -6.77 -19.35
CA ALA A 211 8.14 -7.35 -20.45
C ALA A 211 8.37 -6.37 -21.61
N ALA A 212 7.37 -5.56 -21.98
CA ALA A 212 7.51 -4.55 -23.02
C ALA A 212 8.45 -3.40 -22.61
N ILE A 213 8.36 -2.93 -21.36
CA ILE A 213 9.33 -1.95 -20.80
C ILE A 213 10.74 -2.53 -20.88
N ARG A 214 10.93 -3.77 -20.42
CA ARG A 214 12.23 -4.44 -20.44
C ARG A 214 12.79 -4.60 -21.85
N ASN A 215 11.96 -4.96 -22.82
CA ASN A 215 12.38 -5.07 -24.21
C ASN A 215 12.82 -3.72 -24.79
N GLN A 216 12.19 -2.62 -24.37
CA GLN A 216 12.51 -1.28 -24.85
C GLN A 216 13.77 -0.69 -24.21
N TYR A 217 13.92 -0.83 -22.88
CA TYR A 217 14.95 -0.13 -22.12
C TYR A 217 16.10 -1.03 -21.65
N GLY A 218 15.87 -2.34 -21.55
CA GLY A 218 16.84 -3.34 -21.13
C GLY A 218 16.63 -3.82 -19.68
N MET A 219 16.17 -2.96 -18.79
CA MET A 219 15.80 -3.33 -17.41
C MET A 219 14.61 -2.52 -16.89
N VAL A 220 14.02 -3.01 -15.80
CA VAL A 220 12.86 -2.39 -15.14
C VAL A 220 13.16 -2.08 -13.68
N PHE A 221 12.75 -0.89 -13.24
CA PHE A 221 12.59 -0.49 -11.85
C PHE A 221 11.10 -0.52 -11.47
N ARG A 222 10.79 -0.86 -10.22
CA ARG A 222 9.46 -0.78 -9.63
C ARG A 222 9.52 0.04 -8.33
N LEU A 223 8.75 1.11 -8.29
CA LEU A 223 8.52 1.92 -7.10
C LEU A 223 7.15 1.56 -6.51
N ASP A 224 7.13 1.08 -5.28
CA ASP A 224 5.92 0.83 -4.50
C ASP A 224 5.70 1.94 -3.47
N LEU A 225 4.49 2.50 -3.50
CA LEU A 225 4.03 3.56 -2.60
C LEU A 225 2.71 3.14 -1.96
N SER A 226 2.47 3.53 -0.70
CA SER A 226 1.18 3.25 -0.05
C SER A 226 0.72 4.34 0.90
N VAL A 227 -0.60 4.46 1.04
CA VAL A 227 -1.29 5.21 2.09
C VAL A 227 -2.19 4.21 2.82
N PRO A 228 -1.74 3.64 3.94
CA PRO A 228 -2.42 2.51 4.59
C PRO A 228 -3.80 2.86 5.16
N GLU A 229 -4.03 4.13 5.52
CA GLU A 229 -5.29 4.59 6.12
C GLU A 229 -5.71 5.97 5.58
N TYR A 230 -5.98 6.08 4.27
CA TYR A 230 -6.39 7.37 3.69
C TYR A 230 -7.82 7.78 4.14
N TYR A 231 -8.67 6.80 4.48
CA TYR A 231 -10.01 7.03 4.98
C TYR A 231 -10.37 6.00 6.05
N LYS A 232 -10.91 6.45 7.18
CA LYS A 232 -11.37 5.58 8.27
C LYS A 232 -12.55 6.18 9.01
N VAL A 233 -13.45 5.32 9.48
CA VAL A 233 -14.57 5.72 10.32
C VAL A 233 -14.50 4.93 11.62
N PRO A 234 -14.40 5.57 12.80
CA PRO A 234 -14.37 4.84 14.07
C PRO A 234 -15.72 4.19 14.37
N LYS A 235 -15.70 3.07 15.11
CA LYS A 235 -16.87 2.55 15.81
C LYS A 235 -17.21 3.51 16.95
N LYS A 236 -18.50 3.72 17.20
CA LYS A 236 -19.00 4.52 18.34
C LYS A 236 -19.00 3.68 19.60
#